data_AF-A0A3R6FZ68-F1
#
_entry.id   AF-A0A3R6FZ68-F1
#
_cell.length_a   1.000
_cell.length_b   1.000
_cell.length_c   1.000
_cell.angle_alpha   90.00
_cell.angle_beta   90.00
_cell.angle_gamma   90.00
#
_symmetry.space_group_name_H-M   'P 1'
#
loop_
_entity.id
_entity.type
_entity.pdbx_description
1 polymer ?
#
loop_
_entity_poly.entity_id
_entity_poly.type
_entity_poly.pdbx_seq_one_letter_code
_entity_poly.pdbx_strand_id
1 'polypeptide(L)'
;MYDKFPDNILGDIFSSFINVKPDKSKIAIAGRYLDLLEIYDSNGNLLAMTKGPNKDFNFKFDIESSLNQGTMIKLPETRRGYIGIKTTNNCIYLLYSGKERRNPNHYSFSNTIYTFDWNGNPLNKYELDAQISSFAIDEKENKIYALHHDAYIITYNM
;
A
#
# COMPACT_ATOMS: atom_id res chain seq x y z
N MET A 1 -18.66 10.79 4.73
CA MET A 1 -19.27 10.11 3.55
C MET A 1 -19.25 8.60 3.71
N TYR A 2 -18.27 8.03 4.44
CA TYR A 2 -18.18 6.58 4.68
C TYR A 2 -19.05 6.07 5.84
N ASP A 3 -19.53 6.93 6.74
CA ASP A 3 -20.38 6.58 7.91
C ASP A 3 -21.78 6.03 7.55
N LYS A 4 -22.01 5.72 6.28
CA LYS A 4 -23.27 5.21 5.73
C LYS A 4 -23.17 3.76 5.23
N PHE A 5 -21.99 3.15 5.26
CA PHE A 5 -21.80 1.78 4.81
C PHE A 5 -21.72 0.80 6.00
N PRO A 6 -22.30 -0.41 5.86
CA PRO A 6 -22.10 -1.49 6.81
C PRO A 6 -20.62 -1.83 7.08
N ASP A 7 -20.30 -2.26 8.31
CA ASP A 7 -18.93 -2.51 8.78
C ASP A 7 -18.13 -3.47 7.88
N ASN A 8 -18.79 -4.48 7.32
CA ASN A 8 -18.21 -5.43 6.37
C ASN A 8 -17.72 -4.76 5.08
N ILE A 9 -18.45 -3.76 4.56
CA ILE A 9 -18.03 -2.99 3.40
C ILE A 9 -16.90 -2.02 3.80
N LEU A 10 -17.00 -1.40 4.97
CA LEU A 10 -15.95 -0.53 5.49
C LEU A 10 -14.64 -1.30 5.70
N GLY A 11 -14.70 -2.53 6.22
CA GLY A 11 -13.54 -3.41 6.37
C GLY A 11 -12.85 -3.71 5.03
N ASP A 12 -13.62 -3.89 3.96
CA ASP A 12 -13.06 -4.04 2.62
C ASP A 12 -12.41 -2.75 2.10
N ILE A 13 -13.06 -1.60 2.28
CA ILE A 13 -12.55 -0.27 1.84
C ILE A 13 -11.25 0.08 2.57
N PHE A 14 -11.24 -0.10 3.90
CA PHE A 14 -10.09 0.18 4.77
C PHE A 14 -9.10 -0.99 4.85
N SER A 15 -9.26 -2.01 3.99
CA SER A 15 -8.29 -3.10 3.87
C SER A 15 -6.89 -2.52 3.65
N SER A 16 -5.96 -2.91 4.51
CA SER A 16 -4.64 -2.28 4.61
C SER A 16 -3.53 -3.31 4.81
N PHE A 17 -2.31 -2.88 4.56
CA PHE A 17 -1.08 -3.60 4.91
C PHE A 17 -0.50 -2.98 6.18
N ILE A 18 0.01 -3.81 7.08
CA ILE A 18 0.53 -3.37 8.38
C ILE A 18 1.97 -3.88 8.56
N ASN A 19 2.85 -3.03 9.10
CA ASN A 19 4.16 -3.45 9.58
C ASN A 19 4.57 -2.65 10.81
N VAL A 20 5.45 -3.25 11.62
CA VAL A 20 5.93 -2.64 12.86
C VAL A 20 7.37 -2.18 12.64
N LYS A 21 7.76 -1.03 13.21
CA LYS A 21 9.16 -0.65 13.28
C LYS A 21 9.96 -1.75 13.99
N PRO A 22 11.16 -2.13 13.54
CA PRO A 22 11.91 -3.22 14.19
C PRO A 22 12.18 -3.01 15.68
N ASP A 23 12.36 -1.77 16.13
CA ASP A 23 12.48 -1.42 17.56
C ASP A 23 11.15 -1.43 18.34
N LYS A 24 10.03 -1.75 17.69
CA LYS A 24 8.67 -1.86 18.22
C LYS A 24 8.04 -0.54 18.70
N SER A 25 8.68 0.60 18.43
CA SER A 25 8.17 1.90 18.91
C SER A 25 7.01 2.47 18.10
N LYS A 26 6.82 2.01 16.86
CA LYS A 26 5.81 2.54 15.92
C LYS A 26 5.22 1.45 15.02
N ILE A 27 4.03 1.72 14.51
CA ILE A 27 3.29 0.88 13.57
C ILE A 27 2.99 1.72 12.32
N ALA A 28 3.19 1.15 11.14
CA ALA A 28 2.83 1.76 9.87
C ALA A 28 1.69 0.96 9.21
N ILE A 29 0.66 1.66 8.75
CA ILE A 29 -0.51 1.11 8.08
C ILE A 29 -0.65 1.78 6.72
N ALA A 30 -0.78 0.99 5.65
CA ALA A 30 -0.89 1.48 4.29
C ALA A 30 -2.14 0.94 3.61
N GLY A 31 -3.02 1.83 3.16
CA GLY A 31 -4.30 1.49 2.56
C GLY A 31 -4.16 0.76 1.22
N ARG A 32 -4.94 -0.31 1.02
CA ARG A 32 -4.99 -1.02 -0.26
C ARG A 32 -5.80 -0.27 -1.30
N TYR A 33 -6.93 0.28 -0.88
CA TYR A 33 -7.84 1.05 -1.74
C TYR A 33 -7.81 2.54 -1.45
N LEU A 34 -6.92 2.96 -0.55
CA LEU A 34 -6.67 4.33 -0.19
C LEU A 34 -5.18 4.57 -0.38
N ASP A 35 -4.79 5.64 -1.04
CA ASP A 35 -3.39 6.06 -1.14
C ASP A 35 -2.95 6.76 0.16
N LEU A 36 -3.13 6.06 1.28
CA LEU A 36 -2.96 6.59 2.62
C LEU A 36 -1.93 5.76 3.39
N LEU A 37 -0.96 6.45 3.98
CA LEU A 37 -0.05 5.93 4.99
C LEU A 37 -0.42 6.56 6.33
N GLU A 38 -0.65 5.74 7.34
CA GLU A 38 -0.85 6.14 8.73
C GLU A 38 0.27 5.57 9.59
N ILE A 39 0.77 6.36 10.53
CA ILE A 39 1.82 5.98 11.46
C ILE A 39 1.29 6.19 12.88
N TYR A 40 1.39 5.15 13.70
CA TYR A 40 0.97 5.16 15.10
C TYR A 40 2.15 4.88 16.01
N ASP A 41 2.06 5.34 17.26
CA ASP A 41 2.92 4.82 18.32
C ASP A 41 2.49 3.41 18.74
N SER A 42 3.26 2.78 19.63
CA SER A 42 2.96 1.44 20.16
C SER A 42 1.69 1.37 21.03
N ASN A 43 1.13 2.51 21.44
CA ASN A 43 -0.12 2.59 22.21
C ASN A 43 -1.34 2.80 21.31
N GLY A 44 -1.14 2.93 19.99
CA GLY A 44 -2.21 3.17 19.02
C GLY A 44 -2.58 4.63 18.83
N ASN A 45 -1.78 5.59 19.31
CA ASN A 45 -2.00 7.01 19.03
C ASN A 45 -1.49 7.35 17.63
N LEU A 46 -2.32 8.03 16.83
CA LEU A 46 -1.94 8.50 15.51
C LEU A 46 -0.87 9.59 15.62
N LEU A 47 0.28 9.37 14.98
CA LEU A 47 1.41 10.31 14.95
C LEU A 47 1.47 11.09 13.64
N ALA A 48 1.22 10.42 12.51
CA ALA A 48 1.28 11.03 11.19
C ALA A 48 0.32 10.35 10.22
N MET A 49 -0.18 11.12 9.26
CA MET A 49 -1.04 10.65 8.18
C MET A 49 -0.62 11.33 6.88
N THR A 50 -0.23 10.53 5.89
CA THR A 50 0.28 11.01 4.60
C THR A 50 -0.56 10.42 3.47
N LYS A 51 -1.24 11.32 2.72
CA LYS A 51 -1.97 10.96 1.51
C LYS A 51 -1.10 11.16 0.28
N GLY A 52 -1.16 10.23 -0.66
CA GLY A 52 -0.46 10.27 -1.93
C GLY A 52 0.15 8.91 -2.27
N PRO A 53 0.96 8.83 -3.34
CA PRO A 53 1.54 9.94 -4.11
C PRO A 53 0.61 10.57 -5.18
N ASN A 54 -0.55 9.99 -5.47
CA ASN A 54 -1.41 10.44 -6.56
C ASN A 54 -2.46 11.46 -6.08
N LYS A 55 -2.32 12.72 -6.49
CA LYS A 55 -3.24 13.80 -6.11
C LYS A 55 -4.68 13.58 -6.56
N ASP A 56 -4.87 12.83 -7.65
CA ASP A 56 -6.16 12.51 -8.24
C ASP A 56 -6.64 11.10 -7.87
N PHE A 57 -6.10 10.51 -6.79
CA PHE A 57 -6.55 9.22 -6.32
C PHE A 57 -8.00 9.31 -5.81
N ASN A 58 -8.91 8.80 -6.63
CA ASN A 58 -10.33 8.70 -6.31
C ASN A 58 -10.74 7.23 -6.24
N PHE A 59 -11.04 6.78 -5.03
CA PHE A 59 -11.53 5.43 -4.79
C PHE A 59 -12.98 5.30 -5.29
N LYS A 60 -13.22 4.30 -6.13
CA LYS A 60 -14.52 4.01 -6.74
C LYS A 60 -14.85 2.53 -6.57
N PHE A 61 -16.11 2.23 -6.29
CA PHE A 61 -16.65 0.88 -6.19
C PHE A 61 -18.15 0.91 -6.51
N ASP A 62 -18.76 -0.25 -6.75
CA ASP A 62 -20.17 -0.37 -7.09
C ASP A 62 -21.00 -0.35 -5.81
N ILE A 63 -21.59 0.80 -5.49
CA ILE A 63 -22.34 1.00 -4.24
C ILE A 63 -23.57 0.08 -4.16
N GLU A 64 -24.37 0.01 -5.21
CA GLU A 64 -25.63 -0.75 -5.21
C GLU A 64 -25.35 -2.25 -5.05
N SER A 65 -24.46 -2.80 -5.87
CA SER A 65 -24.08 -4.22 -5.77
C SER A 65 -23.43 -4.52 -4.42
N SER A 66 -22.66 -3.60 -3.85
CA SER A 66 -22.01 -3.80 -2.56
C SER A 66 -23.00 -3.84 -1.40
N LEU A 67 -24.00 -2.97 -1.41
CA LEU A 67 -25.07 -2.98 -0.41
C LEU A 67 -25.91 -4.25 -0.50
N ASN A 68 -26.20 -4.71 -1.72
CA ASN A 68 -26.98 -5.94 -1.95
C ASN A 68 -26.22 -7.21 -1.52
N GLN A 69 -24.90 -7.25 -1.71
CA GLN A 69 -24.08 -8.44 -1.42
C GLN A 69 -23.41 -8.42 -0.04
N GLY A 70 -23.37 -7.27 0.63
CA GLY A 70 -22.66 -7.13 1.89
C GLY A 70 -21.14 -7.31 1.75
N THR A 71 -20.53 -6.85 0.66
CA THR A 71 -19.08 -6.80 0.47
C THR A 71 -18.75 -5.77 -0.60
N MET A 72 -17.54 -5.22 -0.60
CA MET A 72 -17.15 -4.24 -1.60
C MET A 72 -16.98 -4.86 -2.99
N ILE A 73 -17.87 -4.49 -3.90
CA ILE A 73 -17.84 -4.87 -5.31
C ILE A 73 -17.01 -3.86 -6.10
N LYS A 74 -15.93 -4.35 -6.72
CA LYS A 74 -14.95 -3.54 -7.45
C LYS A 74 -15.42 -3.27 -8.88
N LEU A 75 -15.47 -2.00 -9.27
CA LEU A 75 -15.64 -1.56 -10.64
C LEU A 75 -14.36 -1.74 -11.48
N PRO A 76 -14.44 -1.69 -12.82
CA PRO A 76 -13.26 -1.57 -13.68
C PRO A 76 -12.33 -0.41 -13.30
N GLU A 77 -12.89 0.69 -12.80
CA GLU A 77 -12.18 1.91 -12.35
C GLU A 77 -11.68 1.82 -10.91
N THR A 78 -12.01 0.77 -10.15
CA THR A 78 -11.53 0.63 -8.77
C THR A 78 -10.01 0.59 -8.77
N ARG A 79 -9.39 1.55 -8.07
CA ARG A 79 -7.94 1.66 -7.96
C ARG A 79 -7.41 0.94 -6.73
N ARG A 80 -6.17 0.44 -6.83
CA ARG A 80 -5.37 0.09 -5.66
C ARG A 80 -4.30 1.15 -5.43
N GLY A 81 -4.16 1.58 -4.18
CA GLY A 81 -3.07 2.42 -3.69
C GLY A 81 -1.86 1.54 -3.42
N TYR A 82 -1.59 1.29 -2.15
CA TYR A 82 -0.48 0.45 -1.73
C TYR A 82 -0.83 -1.03 -1.84
N ILE A 83 0.12 -1.84 -2.30
CA ILE A 83 -0.02 -3.29 -2.48
C ILE A 83 1.01 -4.10 -1.69
N GLY A 84 1.86 -3.43 -0.90
CA GLY A 84 2.80 -4.07 0.01
C GLY A 84 3.53 -3.05 0.88
N ILE A 85 4.00 -3.53 2.04
CA ILE A 85 4.77 -2.74 3.02
C ILE A 85 5.96 -3.56 3.55
N LYS A 86 7.08 -2.88 3.77
CA LYS A 86 8.22 -3.36 4.57
C LYS A 86 8.78 -2.19 5.39
N THR A 87 9.28 -2.45 6.59
CA THR A 87 9.82 -1.41 7.47
C THR A 87 11.19 -1.77 7.97
N THR A 88 12.01 -0.74 8.15
CA THR A 88 13.29 -0.81 8.84
C THR A 88 13.28 0.20 9.99
N ASN A 89 14.37 0.29 10.76
CA ASN A 89 14.47 1.34 11.76
C ASN A 89 14.63 2.73 11.14
N ASN A 90 15.04 2.80 9.87
CA ASN A 90 15.29 4.06 9.17
C ASN A 90 14.06 4.51 8.37
N CYS A 91 13.42 3.61 7.63
CA CYS A 91 12.40 3.96 6.65
C CYS A 91 11.21 2.98 6.62
N ILE A 92 10.11 3.45 6.04
CA ILE A 92 8.95 2.67 5.62
C ILE A 92 9.00 2.57 4.09
N TYR A 93 8.90 1.35 3.56
CA TYR A 93 8.91 1.06 2.13
C TYR A 93 7.53 0.59 1.69
N LEU A 94 6.95 1.23 0.69
CA LEU A 94 5.60 0.97 0.19
C LEU A 94 5.62 0.65 -1.30
N LEU A 95 5.17 -0.56 -1.66
CA LEU A 95 4.94 -0.92 -3.06
C LEU A 95 3.61 -0.29 -3.50
N TYR A 96 3.67 0.60 -4.48
CA TYR A 96 2.52 1.42 -4.89
C TYR A 96 2.02 1.04 -6.27
N SER A 97 0.73 0.72 -6.44
CA SER A 97 0.15 0.42 -7.74
C SER A 97 -0.40 1.65 -8.44
N GLY A 98 -1.35 2.36 -7.82
CA GLY A 98 -2.08 3.48 -8.43
C GLY A 98 -3.00 3.10 -9.61
N LYS A 99 -2.97 1.84 -10.06
CA LYS A 99 -3.67 1.34 -11.25
C LYS A 99 -5.14 1.05 -10.96
N GLU A 100 -5.97 1.23 -11.99
CA GLU A 100 -7.36 0.76 -12.03
C GLU A 100 -7.42 -0.76 -12.28
N ARG A 101 -8.50 -1.42 -11.84
CA ARG A 101 -8.73 -2.86 -12.04
C ARG A 101 -8.64 -3.29 -13.51
N ARG A 102 -9.11 -2.45 -14.44
CA ARG A 102 -9.07 -2.70 -15.89
C ARG A 102 -7.69 -2.54 -16.52
N ASN A 103 -6.67 -2.13 -15.76
CA ASN A 103 -5.33 -1.96 -16.30
C ASN A 103 -4.77 -3.32 -16.79
N PRO A 104 -4.17 -3.38 -17.99
CA PRO A 104 -3.64 -4.63 -18.54
C PRO A 104 -2.53 -5.25 -17.68
N ASN A 105 -1.72 -4.42 -17.01
CA ASN A 105 -0.60 -4.86 -16.16
C ASN A 105 -1.06 -5.16 -14.72
N HIS A 106 -2.28 -5.70 -14.57
CA HIS A 106 -2.99 -6.09 -13.35
C HIS A 106 -2.64 -5.26 -12.10
N TYR A 107 -3.59 -4.49 -11.57
CA TYR A 107 -3.45 -3.61 -10.39
C TYR A 107 -2.92 -4.22 -9.07
N SER A 108 -2.62 -5.52 -9.01
CA SER A 108 -1.94 -6.17 -7.88
C SER A 108 -0.43 -6.33 -8.10
N PHE A 109 0.08 -5.89 -9.24
CA PHE A 109 1.50 -5.82 -9.54
C PHE A 109 1.91 -4.37 -9.71
N SER A 110 3.15 -4.07 -9.36
CA SER A 110 3.78 -2.77 -9.59
C SER A 110 5.28 -2.92 -9.70
N ASN A 111 5.93 -1.89 -10.21
CA ASN A 111 7.38 -1.74 -10.23
C ASN A 111 7.84 -0.52 -9.41
N THR A 112 6.94 0.18 -8.73
CA THR A 112 7.25 1.42 -8.01
C THR A 112 7.22 1.22 -6.50
N ILE A 113 8.34 1.49 -5.81
CA ILE A 113 8.43 1.50 -4.35
C ILE A 113 8.71 2.94 -3.88
N TYR A 114 7.87 3.45 -3.00
CA TYR A 114 8.10 4.74 -2.31
C TYR A 114 8.66 4.49 -0.92
N THR A 115 9.54 5.37 -0.46
CA THR A 115 10.01 5.36 0.93
C THR A 115 9.59 6.59 1.69
N PHE A 116 9.37 6.40 2.98
CA PHE A 116 8.96 7.45 3.91
C PHE A 116 9.80 7.33 5.18
N ASP A 117 10.06 8.47 5.83
CA ASP A 117 10.55 8.46 7.20
C ASP A 117 9.43 8.10 8.19
N TRP A 118 9.80 7.90 9.46
CA TRP A 118 8.83 7.59 10.52
C TRP A 118 7.99 8.79 11.00
N ASN A 119 8.16 9.97 10.38
CA ASN A 119 7.28 11.13 10.54
C ASN A 119 6.28 11.25 9.38
N GLY A 120 6.33 10.33 8.40
CA GLY A 120 5.44 10.31 7.24
C GLY A 120 5.92 11.18 6.08
N ASN A 121 7.14 11.71 6.12
CA ASN A 121 7.69 12.49 5.01
C ASN A 121 8.19 11.56 3.90
N PRO A 122 7.86 11.81 2.62
CA PRO A 122 8.40 11.05 1.51
C PRO A 122 9.91 11.29 1.38
N LEU A 123 10.67 10.22 1.13
CA LEU A 123 12.13 10.25 0.98
C LEU A 123 12.53 9.98 -0.47
N ASN A 124 12.34 8.73 -0.94
CA ASN A 124 12.78 8.28 -2.25
C ASN A 124 11.67 7.56 -3.02
N LYS A 125 11.91 7.39 -4.32
CA LYS A 125 11.10 6.59 -5.23
C LYS A 125 12.03 5.67 -6.02
N TYR A 126 11.87 4.37 -5.84
CA TYR A 126 12.53 3.35 -6.63
C TYR A 126 11.61 2.89 -7.76
N GLU A 127 12.12 2.94 -8.98
CA GLU A 127 11.44 2.40 -10.17
C GLU A 127 12.22 1.17 -10.64
N LEU A 128 11.60 0.00 -10.50
CA LEU A 128 12.15 -1.28 -10.93
C LEU A 128 11.85 -1.50 -12.42
N ASP A 129 12.65 -2.33 -13.08
CA ASP A 129 12.47 -2.72 -14.48
C ASP A 129 11.45 -3.86 -14.68
N ALA A 130 10.90 -4.43 -13.60
CA ALA A 130 9.99 -5.55 -13.64
C ALA A 130 8.75 -5.36 -12.75
N GLN A 131 7.62 -5.95 -13.16
CA GLN A 131 6.39 -5.97 -12.36
C GLN A 131 6.49 -7.04 -11.27
N ILE A 132 6.33 -6.61 -10.03
CA ILE A 132 6.51 -7.42 -8.83
C ILE A 132 5.21 -7.48 -8.02
N SER A 133 5.03 -8.57 -7.30
CA SER A 133 3.87 -8.80 -6.41
C SER A 133 4.20 -8.61 -4.93
N SER A 134 5.48 -8.70 -4.56
CA SER A 134 5.98 -8.55 -3.20
C SER A 134 7.47 -8.25 -3.23
N PHE A 135 8.01 -7.77 -2.11
CA PHE A 135 9.43 -7.49 -1.96
C PHE A 135 9.89 -7.65 -0.50
N ALA A 136 11.20 -7.73 -0.30
CA ALA A 136 11.90 -7.63 0.97
C ALA A 136 13.08 -6.65 0.84
N ILE A 137 13.48 -6.06 1.96
CA ILE A 137 14.55 -5.04 2.02
C ILE A 137 15.65 -5.54 2.95
N ASP A 138 16.90 -5.36 2.52
CA ASP A 138 18.09 -5.52 3.33
C ASP A 138 18.92 -4.23 3.26
N GLU A 139 18.78 -3.37 4.28
CA GLU A 139 19.53 -2.12 4.36
C GLU A 139 21.02 -2.33 4.66
N LYS A 140 21.40 -3.46 5.25
CA LYS A 140 22.81 -3.73 5.56
C LYS A 140 23.58 -4.02 4.29
N GLU A 141 22.99 -4.81 3.39
CA GLU A 141 23.57 -5.15 2.10
C GLU A 141 23.13 -4.20 0.97
N ASN A 142 22.31 -3.20 1.28
CA ASN A 142 21.74 -2.23 0.35
C ASN A 142 20.99 -2.89 -0.84
N LYS A 143 20.13 -3.88 -0.53
CA LYS A 143 19.42 -4.70 -1.53
C LYS A 143 17.90 -4.69 -1.38
N ILE A 144 17.23 -4.84 -2.53
CA ILE A 144 15.81 -5.21 -2.64
C ILE A 144 15.73 -6.61 -3.24
N TYR A 145 15.00 -7.50 -2.58
CA TYR A 145 14.62 -8.80 -3.14
C TYR A 145 13.16 -8.74 -3.56
N ALA A 146 12.89 -8.85 -4.85
CA ALA A 146 11.54 -8.69 -5.39
C ALA A 146 11.00 -9.99 -5.98
N LEU A 147 9.74 -10.31 -5.69
CA LEU A 147 9.04 -11.44 -6.29
C LEU A 147 8.37 -10.99 -7.58
N HIS A 148 8.95 -11.41 -8.71
CA HIS A 148 8.37 -11.19 -10.04
C HIS A 148 6.97 -11.79 -10.15
N HIS A 149 6.13 -11.24 -11.01
CA HIS A 149 4.77 -11.75 -11.22
C HIS A 149 4.75 -13.19 -11.77
N ASP A 150 5.82 -13.64 -12.44
CA ASP A 150 6.02 -15.04 -12.88
C ASP A 150 6.70 -15.93 -11.81
N ALA A 151 6.62 -15.54 -10.54
CA ALA A 151 7.04 -16.36 -9.39
C ALA A 151 8.54 -16.70 -9.30
N TYR A 152 9.43 -15.82 -9.78
CA TYR A 152 10.87 -15.88 -9.52
C TYR A 152 11.38 -14.64 -8.77
N ILE A 153 12.55 -14.73 -8.15
CA ILE A 153 13.14 -13.64 -7.38
C ILE A 153 14.12 -12.84 -8.25
N ILE A 154 14.03 -11.51 -8.19
CA ILE A 154 14.99 -10.57 -8.77
C ILE A 154 15.65 -9.80 -7.61
N THR A 155 16.94 -9.50 -7.74
CA THR A 155 17.68 -8.71 -6.76
C THR A 155 18.11 -7.40 -7.37
N TYR A 156 17.84 -6.30 -6.68
CA TYR A 156 18.25 -4.95 -7.04
C TYR A 156 19.15 -4.36 -5.96
N ASN A 157 20.04 -3.44 -6.37
CA ASN A 157 20.74 -2.56 -5.44
C ASN A 157 19.89 -1.30 -5.20
N MET A 158 19.92 -0.76 -3.98
CA MET A 158 19.22 0.48 -3.60
C MET A 158 20.07 1.73 -3.85
#